data_AF-A0A1V3WVM3-F1
#
_entry.id   AF-A0A1V3WVM3-F1
#
_cell.length_a   1.000
_cell.length_b   1.000
_cell.length_c   1.000
_cell.angle_alpha   90.00
_cell.angle_beta   90.00
_cell.angle_gamma   90.00
#
_symmetry.space_group_name_H-M   'P 1'
#
loop_
_entity.id
_entity.type
_entity.pdbx_description
1 polymer ?
#
loop_
_entity_poly.entity_id
_entity_poly.type
_entity_poly.pdbx_seq_one_letter_code
_entity_poly.pdbx_strand_id
1 'polypeptide(L)'
;MVELSTGIAGAYCTKLLADGGADVIKVEPPEGDPLRSWSASGAVIEPGADGALFSFLNGGKHSVVADPASAADVDIVSALLTSADSVVWSVGSAVAARFRPEEMQRRHRHLVVTSITPFGLEGPWRDCPATEFTLQAWSGGIVGLGRASRIGRRYSSAARSANIWLGHTRALPLWRSVIVRSVVGQAN
;
A
#
# COMPACT_ATOMS: atom_id res chain seq x y z
N MET A 1 -1.12 -0.80 -16.22
CA MET A 1 -0.36 -0.40 -15.01
C MET A 1 0.17 -1.63 -14.27
N VAL A 2 1.19 -1.47 -13.43
CA VAL A 2 1.81 -2.58 -12.67
C VAL A 2 1.63 -2.39 -11.16
N GLU A 3 1.32 -3.47 -10.45
CA GLU A 3 1.28 -3.51 -8.99
C GLU A 3 2.46 -4.34 -8.45
N LEU A 4 3.44 -3.64 -7.86
CA LEU A 4 4.56 -4.19 -7.09
C LEU A 4 4.36 -3.91 -5.60
N SER A 5 3.20 -4.28 -5.07
CA SER A 5 2.82 -3.98 -3.69
C SER A 5 2.33 -5.22 -2.96
N THR A 6 2.33 -5.16 -1.63
CA THR A 6 1.78 -6.20 -0.75
C THR A 6 0.88 -5.58 0.30
N GLY A 7 -0.04 -6.39 0.83
CA GLY A 7 -1.00 -5.97 1.83
C GLY A 7 -2.14 -5.11 1.27
N ILE A 8 -2.94 -4.57 2.18
CA ILE A 8 -4.26 -4.01 1.85
C ILE A 8 -4.14 -2.68 1.11
N ALA A 9 -3.25 -1.78 1.52
CA ALA A 9 -3.20 -0.42 1.00
C ALA A 9 -2.90 -0.37 -0.50
N GLY A 10 -1.87 -1.11 -0.95
CA GLY A 10 -1.51 -1.19 -2.36
C GLY A 10 -2.55 -1.92 -3.20
N ALA A 11 -3.02 -3.07 -2.73
CA ALA A 11 -4.05 -3.84 -3.43
C ALA A 11 -5.38 -3.07 -3.55
N TYR A 12 -5.77 -2.29 -2.54
CA TYR A 12 -6.97 -1.45 -2.60
C TYR A 12 -6.80 -0.25 -3.55
N CYS A 13 -5.63 0.39 -3.55
CA CYS A 13 -5.34 1.49 -4.48
C CYS A 13 -5.51 1.04 -5.94
N THR A 14 -4.92 -0.09 -6.30
CA THR A 14 -5.00 -0.62 -7.66
C THR A 14 -6.36 -1.26 -7.96
N LYS A 15 -7.10 -1.74 -6.95
CA LYS A 15 -8.50 -2.17 -7.12
C LYS A 15 -9.39 -1.03 -7.60
N LEU A 16 -9.27 0.14 -6.98
CA LEU A 16 -10.03 1.32 -7.40
C LEU A 16 -9.72 1.72 -8.85
N LEU A 17 -8.46 1.57 -9.26
CA LEU A 17 -8.04 1.84 -10.64
C LEU A 17 -8.57 0.78 -11.61
N ALA A 18 -8.52 -0.52 -11.23
CA ALA A 18 -9.11 -1.60 -12.02
C ALA A 18 -10.63 -1.42 -12.20
N ASP A 19 -11.34 -1.06 -11.13
CA ASP A 19 -12.78 -0.74 -11.18
C ASP A 19 -13.08 0.49 -12.06
N GLY A 20 -12.12 1.42 -12.15
CA GLY A 20 -12.17 2.56 -13.06
C GLY A 20 -11.83 2.21 -14.52
N GLY A 21 -11.55 0.94 -14.83
CA GLY A 21 -11.23 0.46 -16.17
C GLY A 21 -9.74 0.38 -16.51
N ALA A 22 -8.84 0.56 -15.53
CA ALA A 22 -7.42 0.36 -15.76
C ALA A 22 -7.09 -1.13 -15.90
N ASP A 23 -6.24 -1.46 -16.87
CA ASP A 23 -5.63 -2.79 -16.93
C ASP A 23 -4.49 -2.88 -15.91
N VAL A 24 -4.66 -3.76 -14.91
CA VAL A 24 -3.75 -3.90 -13.77
C VAL A 24 -3.10 -5.27 -13.77
N ILE A 25 -1.78 -5.29 -13.87
CA ILE A 25 -0.96 -6.50 -13.71
C ILE A 25 -0.36 -6.49 -12.30
N LYS A 26 -0.82 -7.42 -11.45
CA LYS A 26 -0.23 -7.70 -10.14
C LYS A 26 0.90 -8.71 -10.28
N VAL A 27 2.08 -8.32 -9.85
CA VAL A 27 3.25 -9.20 -9.83
C VAL A 27 3.40 -9.81 -8.44
N GLU A 28 3.37 -11.13 -8.37
CA GLU A 28 3.43 -11.90 -7.14
C GLU A 28 4.71 -12.73 -7.08
N PRO A 29 5.29 -12.96 -5.89
CA PRO A 29 6.35 -13.95 -5.74
C PRO A 29 5.78 -15.37 -5.93
N PRO A 30 6.63 -16.41 -6.08
CA PRO A 30 6.18 -17.80 -6.25
C PRO A 30 5.26 -18.31 -5.13
N GLU A 31 5.42 -17.79 -3.92
CA GLU A 31 4.55 -18.11 -2.77
C GLU A 31 3.16 -17.45 -2.83
N GLY A 32 2.96 -16.50 -3.76
CA GLY A 32 1.75 -15.70 -3.90
C GLY A 32 1.65 -14.55 -2.90
N ASP A 33 0.63 -13.71 -3.04
CA ASP A 33 0.30 -12.69 -2.06
C ASP A 33 -0.15 -13.33 -0.72
N PRO A 34 0.38 -12.90 0.44
CA PRO A 34 -0.03 -13.42 1.75
C PRO A 34 -1.54 -13.33 2.02
N LEU A 35 -2.26 -12.42 1.36
CA LEU A 35 -3.72 -12.32 1.50
C LEU A 35 -4.47 -13.51 0.89
N ARG A 36 -3.85 -14.29 -0.01
CA ARG A 36 -4.46 -15.50 -0.58
C ARG A 36 -4.79 -16.54 0.48
N SER A 37 -4.02 -16.60 1.56
CA SER A 37 -4.25 -17.51 2.70
C SER A 37 -4.81 -16.81 3.94
N TRP A 38 -5.10 -15.51 3.87
CA TRP A 38 -5.57 -14.74 5.02
C TRP A 38 -7.08 -14.88 5.23
N SER A 39 -7.48 -15.05 6.50
CA SER A 39 -8.89 -15.12 6.92
C SER A 39 -9.12 -14.38 8.24
N ALA A 40 -10.11 -13.48 8.25
CA ALA A 40 -10.50 -12.73 9.45
C ALA A 40 -11.06 -13.64 10.56
N SER A 41 -11.72 -14.74 10.19
CA SER A 41 -12.28 -15.71 11.12
C SER A 41 -11.29 -16.77 11.58
N GLY A 42 -10.08 -16.80 11.00
CA GLY A 42 -9.13 -17.90 11.16
C GLY A 42 -9.54 -19.19 10.44
N ALA A 43 -10.55 -19.14 9.57
CA ALA A 43 -10.91 -20.28 8.74
C ALA A 43 -9.74 -20.69 7.83
N VAL A 44 -9.53 -22.00 7.71
CA VAL A 44 -8.55 -22.57 6.78
C VAL A 44 -9.02 -22.32 5.35
N ILE A 45 -8.14 -21.75 4.52
CA ILE A 45 -8.35 -21.63 3.08
C ILE A 45 -7.82 -22.91 2.43
N GLU A 46 -8.67 -23.61 1.69
CA GLU A 46 -8.31 -24.84 1.00
C GLU A 46 -7.22 -24.58 -0.07
N PRO A 47 -6.32 -25.55 -0.33
CA PRO A 47 -5.36 -25.44 -1.42
C PRO A 47 -6.06 -25.13 -2.75
N GLY A 48 -5.60 -24.09 -3.45
CA GLY A 48 -6.17 -23.64 -4.72
C GLY A 48 -7.38 -22.71 -4.60
N ALA A 49 -7.85 -22.40 -3.38
CA ALA A 49 -8.80 -21.33 -3.13
C ALA A 49 -8.08 -20.05 -2.67
N ASP A 50 -8.72 -18.91 -2.91
CA ASP A 50 -8.24 -17.62 -2.44
C ASP A 50 -9.07 -17.13 -1.24
N GLY A 51 -8.38 -16.50 -0.29
CA GLY A 51 -9.02 -15.78 0.82
C GLY A 51 -9.94 -14.68 0.32
N ALA A 52 -11.09 -14.52 0.97
CA ALA A 52 -12.13 -13.58 0.53
C ALA A 52 -11.62 -12.13 0.40
N LEU A 53 -10.69 -11.71 1.26
CA LEU A 53 -10.07 -10.39 1.17
C LEU A 53 -9.18 -10.25 -0.07
N PHE A 54 -8.41 -11.29 -0.41
CA PHE A 54 -7.63 -11.30 -1.65
C PHE A 54 -8.55 -11.23 -2.87
N SER A 55 -9.59 -12.07 -2.92
CA SER A 55 -10.54 -12.07 -4.04
C SER A 55 -11.24 -10.72 -4.21
N PHE A 56 -11.61 -10.07 -3.11
CA PHE A 56 -12.18 -8.73 -3.15
C PHE A 56 -11.18 -7.69 -3.68
N LEU A 57 -9.96 -7.65 -3.13
CA LEU A 57 -8.98 -6.62 -3.47
C LEU A 57 -8.33 -6.82 -4.85
N ASN A 58 -8.32 -8.03 -5.38
CA ASN A 58 -7.66 -8.35 -6.65
C ASN A 58 -8.63 -8.73 -7.78
N GLY A 59 -9.95 -8.66 -7.52
CA GLY A 59 -10.95 -8.79 -8.56
C GLY A 59 -10.75 -7.74 -9.66
N GLY A 60 -10.74 -8.19 -10.92
CA GLY A 60 -10.51 -7.35 -12.09
C GLY A 60 -9.04 -7.15 -12.50
N LYS A 61 -8.09 -7.71 -11.74
CA LYS A 61 -6.65 -7.65 -12.05
C LYS A 61 -6.16 -8.92 -12.72
N HIS A 62 -5.07 -8.81 -13.49
CA HIS A 62 -4.29 -9.94 -13.99
C HIS A 62 -3.14 -10.24 -13.03
N SER A 63 -2.91 -11.51 -12.71
CA SER A 63 -1.79 -11.95 -11.86
C SER A 63 -0.70 -12.58 -12.71
N VAL A 64 0.55 -12.22 -12.42
CA VAL A 64 1.76 -12.86 -12.96
C VAL A 64 2.69 -13.21 -11.82
N VAL A 65 3.33 -14.37 -11.89
CA VAL A 65 4.32 -14.83 -10.92
C VAL A 65 5.71 -14.46 -11.41
N ALA A 66 6.53 -13.89 -10.54
CA ALA A 66 7.93 -13.57 -10.80
C ALA A 66 8.78 -13.89 -9.57
N ASP A 67 9.78 -14.77 -9.73
CA ASP A 67 10.77 -15.04 -8.70
C ASP A 67 11.82 -13.91 -8.67
N PRO A 68 11.95 -13.15 -7.57
CA PRO A 68 12.98 -12.12 -7.45
C PRO A 68 14.40 -12.69 -7.46
N ALA A 69 14.62 -13.99 -7.31
CA ALA A 69 15.92 -14.63 -7.46
C ALA A 69 16.26 -14.98 -8.93
N SER A 70 15.26 -15.06 -9.81
CA SER A 70 15.43 -15.33 -11.24
C SER A 70 15.74 -14.05 -12.01
N ALA A 71 16.90 -13.99 -12.65
CA ALA A 71 17.26 -12.86 -13.51
C ALA A 71 16.28 -12.72 -14.70
N ALA A 72 15.80 -13.84 -15.25
CA ALA A 72 14.84 -13.84 -16.34
C ALA A 72 13.49 -13.23 -15.91
N ASP A 73 13.03 -13.52 -14.69
CA ASP A 73 11.77 -13.00 -14.17
C ASP A 73 11.90 -11.51 -13.85
N VAL A 74 13.05 -11.08 -13.33
CA VAL A 74 13.37 -9.65 -13.12
C VAL A 74 13.36 -8.90 -14.46
N ASP A 75 13.88 -9.49 -15.54
CA ASP A 75 13.84 -8.89 -16.87
C ASP A 75 12.41 -8.81 -17.42
N ILE A 76 11.56 -9.81 -17.17
CA ILE A 76 10.14 -9.78 -17.53
C ILE A 76 9.42 -8.62 -16.80
N VAL A 77 9.65 -8.47 -15.49
CA VAL A 77 9.06 -7.37 -14.73
C VAL A 77 9.59 -6.01 -15.21
N SER A 78 10.88 -5.91 -15.56
CA SER A 78 11.42 -4.69 -16.18
C SER A 78 10.76 -4.39 -17.53
N ALA A 79 10.40 -5.40 -18.32
CA ALA A 79 9.69 -5.21 -19.59
C ALA A 79 8.26 -4.70 -19.34
N LEU A 80 7.55 -5.24 -18.34
CA LEU A 80 6.23 -4.74 -17.92
C LEU A 80 6.29 -3.27 -17.47
N LEU A 81 7.31 -2.90 -16.70
CA LEU A 81 7.51 -1.50 -16.27
C LEU A 81 7.85 -0.57 -17.44
N THR A 82 8.42 -1.10 -18.53
CA THR A 82 8.75 -0.31 -19.73
C THR A 82 7.52 0.06 -20.55
N SER A 83 6.46 -0.76 -20.51
CA SER A 83 5.22 -0.54 -21.24
C SER A 83 4.10 0.04 -20.38
N ALA A 84 4.28 0.15 -19.08
CA ALA A 84 3.26 0.64 -18.16
C ALA A 84 3.27 2.16 -18.01
N ASP A 85 2.09 2.76 -17.91
CA ASP A 85 1.96 4.19 -17.62
C ASP A 85 2.23 4.52 -16.15
N SER A 86 1.94 3.57 -15.25
CA SER A 86 2.11 3.75 -13.81
C SER A 86 2.41 2.44 -13.08
N VAL A 87 3.06 2.60 -11.91
CA VAL A 87 3.33 1.51 -10.97
C VAL A 87 2.93 1.92 -9.54
N VAL A 88 2.28 0.99 -8.84
CA VAL A 88 2.09 1.07 -7.39
C VAL A 88 3.11 0.17 -6.71
N TRP A 89 3.90 0.75 -5.82
CA TRP A 89 5.01 0.09 -5.13
C TRP A 89 4.83 0.19 -3.63
N SER A 90 5.16 -0.87 -2.88
CA SER A 90 5.21 -0.81 -1.41
C SER A 90 6.43 -1.55 -0.85
N VAL A 91 6.84 -1.13 0.34
CA VAL A 91 7.78 -1.90 1.17
C VAL A 91 7.20 -3.27 1.52
N GLY A 92 8.07 -4.25 1.73
CA GLY A 92 7.70 -5.61 2.16
C GLY A 92 7.37 -6.60 1.03
N SER A 93 7.13 -6.14 -0.20
CA SER A 93 7.00 -7.05 -1.34
C SER A 93 8.39 -7.57 -1.77
N ALA A 94 8.52 -8.90 -1.87
CA ALA A 94 9.77 -9.55 -2.25
C ALA A 94 10.22 -9.16 -3.68
N VAL A 95 9.26 -9.08 -4.61
CA VAL A 95 9.53 -8.63 -5.99
C VAL A 95 9.88 -7.15 -6.01
N ALA A 96 9.13 -6.31 -5.29
CA ALA A 96 9.36 -4.87 -5.20
C ALA A 96 10.76 -4.52 -4.64
N ALA A 97 11.37 -5.44 -3.88
CA ALA A 97 12.72 -5.26 -3.36
C ALA A 97 13.79 -5.13 -4.45
N ARG A 98 13.54 -5.66 -5.66
CA ARG A 98 14.40 -5.54 -6.85
C ARG A 98 14.22 -4.23 -7.62
N PHE A 99 13.14 -3.49 -7.37
CA PHE A 99 12.77 -2.30 -8.15
C PHE A 99 12.58 -1.10 -7.23
N ARG A 100 13.66 -0.35 -6.97
CA ARG A 100 13.58 0.85 -6.11
C ARG A 100 12.87 2.00 -6.84
N PRO A 101 11.98 2.76 -6.17
CA PRO A 101 11.24 3.86 -6.80
C PRO A 101 12.11 4.85 -7.58
N GLU A 102 13.24 5.26 -7.02
CA GLU A 102 14.17 6.21 -7.62
C GLU A 102 14.87 5.62 -8.85
N GLU A 103 15.14 4.32 -8.85
CA GLU A 103 15.71 3.61 -9.98
C GLU A 103 14.71 3.43 -11.11
N MET A 104 13.47 3.07 -10.79
CA MET A 104 12.38 2.96 -11.77
C MET A 104 12.16 4.30 -12.50
N GLN A 105 12.13 5.42 -11.78
CA GLN A 105 12.03 6.75 -12.40
C GLN A 105 13.26 7.09 -13.26
N ARG A 106 14.46 6.69 -12.80
CA ARG A 106 15.70 6.88 -13.55
C ARG A 106 15.78 6.04 -14.81
N ARG A 107 15.10 4.89 -14.87
CA ARG A 107 15.09 4.01 -16.04
C ARG A 107 13.92 4.29 -16.98
N HIS A 108 12.76 4.62 -16.42
CA HIS A 108 11.50 4.83 -17.14
C HIS A 108 10.97 6.24 -16.85
N ARG A 109 11.43 7.24 -17.62
CA ARG A 109 11.03 8.66 -17.42
C ARG A 109 9.53 8.92 -17.55
N HIS A 110 8.83 8.10 -18.35
CA HIS A 110 7.39 8.19 -18.57
C HIS A 110 6.56 7.60 -17.41
N LEU A 111 7.17 6.76 -16.58
CA LEU A 111 6.45 5.95 -15.59
C LEU A 111 6.07 6.80 -14.38
N VAL A 112 4.77 6.83 -14.05
CA VAL A 112 4.30 7.41 -12.79
C VAL A 112 4.50 6.40 -11.66
N VAL A 113 5.37 6.73 -10.70
CA VAL A 113 5.68 5.86 -9.57
C VAL A 113 4.94 6.34 -8.32
N THR A 114 4.03 5.50 -7.83
CA THR A 114 3.32 5.73 -6.56
C THR A 114 3.87 4.80 -5.50
N SER A 115 4.52 5.36 -4.48
CA SER A 115 5.06 4.60 -3.35
C SER A 115 4.15 4.71 -2.14
N ILE A 116 3.74 3.57 -1.62
CA ILE A 116 2.92 3.44 -0.41
C ILE A 116 3.82 2.92 0.71
N THR A 117 4.06 3.78 1.70
CA THR A 117 4.95 3.49 2.83
C THR A 117 4.35 4.02 4.12
N PRO A 118 4.67 3.43 5.29
CA PRO A 118 4.17 3.92 6.56
C PRO A 118 4.59 5.37 6.87
N PHE A 119 5.86 5.71 6.64
CA PHE A 119 6.45 6.98 7.06
C PHE A 119 7.21 7.73 5.94
N GLY A 120 7.07 7.32 4.68
CA GLY A 120 7.83 7.85 3.55
C GLY A 120 9.08 7.04 3.22
N LEU A 121 9.71 7.37 2.09
CA LEU A 121 10.97 6.74 1.62
C LEU A 121 12.22 7.33 2.29
N GLU A 122 12.08 8.49 2.93
CA GLU A 122 13.17 9.30 3.46
C GLU A 122 12.88 9.73 4.90
N GLY A 123 13.91 10.16 5.62
CA GLY A 123 13.78 10.66 6.98
C GLY A 123 13.96 9.58 8.06
N PRO A 124 13.96 9.99 9.34
CA PRO A 124 14.37 9.15 10.47
C PRO A 124 13.40 7.99 10.77
N TRP A 125 12.16 8.09 10.29
CA TRP A 125 11.10 7.12 10.57
C TRP A 125 10.85 6.12 9.45
N ARG A 126 11.54 6.24 8.31
CA ARG A 126 11.28 5.42 7.11
C ARG A 126 11.34 3.91 7.37
N ASP A 127 12.23 3.49 8.27
CA ASP A 127 12.49 2.08 8.61
C ASP A 127 11.75 1.68 9.91
N CYS A 128 10.88 2.55 10.44
CA CYS A 128 10.14 2.27 11.67
C CYS A 128 9.05 1.23 11.40
N PRO A 129 9.03 0.11 12.14
CA PRO A 129 7.97 -0.90 12.00
C PRO A 129 6.59 -0.30 12.28
N ALA A 130 5.64 -0.57 11.40
CA ALA A 130 4.30 -0.02 11.50
C ALA A 130 3.23 -1.06 11.15
N THR A 131 2.13 -0.96 11.86
CA THR A 131 0.83 -1.58 11.57
C THR A 131 -0.21 -0.47 11.40
N GLU A 132 -1.37 -0.82 10.84
CA GLU A 132 -2.51 0.11 10.77
C GLU A 132 -2.84 0.73 12.13
N PHE A 133 -2.83 -0.06 13.21
CA PHE A 133 -3.11 0.44 14.56
C PHE A 133 -2.06 1.42 15.07
N THR A 134 -0.77 1.16 14.82
CA THR A 134 0.27 2.12 15.18
C THR A 134 0.11 3.40 14.36
N LEU A 135 -0.17 3.31 13.05
CA LEU A 135 -0.34 4.51 12.23
C LEU A 135 -1.58 5.31 12.64
N GLN A 136 -2.68 4.66 13.03
CA GLN A 136 -3.86 5.34 13.60
C GLN A 136 -3.54 6.05 14.93
N ALA A 137 -2.73 5.43 15.79
CA ALA A 137 -2.31 6.05 17.05
C ALA A 137 -1.41 7.27 16.80
N TRP A 138 -0.42 7.13 15.93
CA TRP A 138 0.57 8.16 15.63
C TRP A 138 0.00 9.33 14.82
N SER A 139 -0.96 9.07 13.92
CA SER A 139 -1.65 10.12 13.15
C SER A 139 -2.68 10.91 13.98
N GLY A 140 -2.93 10.51 15.23
CA GLY A 140 -3.98 11.08 16.07
C GLY A 140 -5.39 10.63 15.69
N GLY A 141 -5.54 9.66 14.77
CA GLY A 141 -6.84 9.15 14.32
C GLY A 141 -7.71 8.57 15.44
N ILE A 142 -7.08 8.07 16.51
CA ILE A 142 -7.79 7.53 17.67
C ILE A 142 -8.22 8.58 18.71
N VAL A 143 -7.74 9.83 18.63
CA VAL A 143 -7.96 10.85 19.68
C VAL A 143 -9.45 11.21 19.84
N GLY A 144 -10.23 11.11 18.77
CA GLY A 144 -11.69 11.35 18.79
C GLY A 144 -12.56 10.09 18.86
N LEU A 145 -11.97 8.89 18.91
CA LEU A 145 -12.70 7.63 18.86
C LEU A 145 -12.85 7.03 20.27
N GLY A 146 -14.09 6.76 20.69
CA GLY A 146 -14.42 6.13 21.97
C GLY A 146 -15.14 7.05 22.97
N ARG A 147 -15.56 6.49 24.11
CA ARG A 147 -16.22 7.26 25.17
C ARG A 147 -15.19 8.03 26.00
N ALA A 148 -15.34 9.35 26.09
CA ALA A 148 -14.46 10.25 26.83
C ALA A 148 -14.21 9.84 28.30
N SER A 149 -15.16 9.10 28.92
CA SER A 149 -15.06 8.64 30.30
C SER A 149 -14.12 7.45 30.54
N ARG A 150 -13.64 6.77 29.49
CA ARG A 150 -12.78 5.57 29.61
C ARG A 150 -11.33 5.78 29.16
N ILE A 151 -11.02 6.89 28.51
CA ILE A 151 -9.63 7.24 28.15
C ILE A 151 -9.03 7.92 29.37
N GLY A 152 -8.24 7.19 30.15
CA GLY A 152 -7.67 7.65 31.42
C GLY A 152 -7.01 9.03 31.28
N ARG A 153 -7.16 9.88 32.32
CA ARG A 153 -6.74 11.29 32.39
C ARG A 153 -5.26 11.59 32.05
N ARG A 154 -4.43 10.58 31.75
CA ARG A 154 -3.00 10.73 31.47
C ARG A 154 -2.66 11.24 30.05
N TYR A 155 -3.60 11.21 29.10
CA TYR A 155 -3.38 11.82 27.77
C TYR A 155 -3.83 13.29 27.67
N SER A 156 -4.37 13.86 28.77
CA SER A 156 -5.03 15.17 28.74
C SER A 156 -4.09 16.39 28.82
N SER A 157 -2.78 16.20 28.97
CA SER A 157 -1.80 17.31 28.95
C SER A 157 -1.17 17.56 27.57
N ALA A 158 -0.99 16.52 26.73
CA ALA A 158 -0.50 16.69 25.36
C ALA A 158 -1.60 17.15 24.39
N ALA A 159 -2.87 16.85 24.70
CA ALA A 159 -4.03 17.18 23.86
C ALA A 159 -4.48 18.66 23.93
N ARG A 160 -3.87 19.51 24.78
CA ARG A 160 -4.22 20.94 24.84
C ARG A 160 -3.49 21.81 23.81
N SER A 161 -2.43 21.31 23.18
CA SER A 161 -1.60 22.11 22.27
C SER A 161 -1.87 21.86 20.78
N ALA A 162 -2.79 20.97 20.43
CA ALA A 162 -3.14 20.66 19.03
C ALA A 162 -4.55 21.13 18.64
N ASN A 163 -5.11 22.11 19.36
CA ASN A 163 -6.36 22.78 18.99
C ASN A 163 -6.08 23.94 18.04
N ILE A 164 -5.75 23.66 16.78
CA ILE A 164 -6.13 24.53 15.66
C ILE A 164 -6.65 23.63 14.54
N TRP A 165 -7.77 24.05 13.96
CA TRP A 165 -8.56 23.45 12.87
C TRP A 165 -9.90 22.82 13.28
N LEU A 166 -10.75 23.66 13.88
CA LEU A 166 -12.19 23.54 13.75
C LEU A 166 -12.61 24.25 12.45
N GLY A 167 -13.12 23.51 11.48
CA GLY A 167 -13.65 24.11 10.25
C GLY A 167 -14.03 23.09 9.18
N HIS A 168 -15.21 22.48 9.34
CA HIS A 168 -16.04 21.91 8.28
C HIS A 168 -15.46 20.76 7.44
N THR A 169 -15.78 19.51 7.81
CA THR A 169 -16.47 18.54 6.92
C THR A 169 -16.74 17.25 7.69
N ARG A 170 -17.99 16.78 7.62
CA ARG A 170 -18.44 15.49 8.15
C ARG A 170 -17.83 14.35 7.32
N ALA A 171 -17.49 13.27 8.02
CA ALA A 171 -17.21 11.92 7.50
C ALA A 171 -16.06 11.80 6.49
N LEU A 172 -14.84 11.52 6.99
CA LEU A 172 -13.78 10.73 6.32
C LEU A 172 -12.52 10.72 7.24
N PRO A 173 -12.32 9.75 8.16
CA PRO A 173 -11.03 9.64 8.85
C PRO A 173 -10.23 8.36 8.58
N LEU A 174 -10.72 7.40 7.78
CA LEU A 174 -10.02 6.12 7.62
C LEU A 174 -8.77 6.14 6.72
N TRP A 175 -8.48 7.21 5.99
CA TRP A 175 -7.44 7.22 4.93
C TRP A 175 -6.23 8.11 5.20
N ARG A 176 -6.12 8.73 6.38
CA ARG A 176 -5.04 9.71 6.67
C ARG A 176 -3.75 9.11 7.24
N SER A 177 -3.71 7.82 7.53
CA SER A 177 -2.58 7.12 8.17
C SER A 177 -1.49 6.66 7.21
N VAL A 178 -1.78 6.60 5.90
CA VAL A 178 -0.84 6.11 4.89
C VAL A 178 -0.27 7.28 4.12
N ILE A 179 1.06 7.48 4.21
CA ILE A 179 1.75 8.46 3.37
C ILE A 179 1.85 7.87 1.96
N VAL A 180 0.95 8.33 1.09
CA VAL A 180 1.04 8.11 -0.35
C VAL A 180 1.88 9.23 -0.94
N ARG A 181 3.09 8.89 -1.43
CA ARG A 181 3.89 9.82 -2.23
C ARG A 181 3.81 9.34 -3.67
N SER A 182 3.09 10.07 -4.51
CA SER A 182 3.23 9.96 -5.96
C SER A 182 4.35 10.90 -6.39
N VAL A 183 5.29 10.37 -7.16
CA VAL A 183 6.23 11.20 -7.90
C VAL A 183 5.93 10.96 -9.37
N VAL A 184 5.38 12.00 -10.00
CA VAL A 184 5.02 12.00 -11.41
C VAL A 184 6.29 12.27 -12.21
N GLY A 185 6.73 11.30 -13.01
CA GLY A 185 7.71 11.56 -14.06
C GLY A 185 7.15 12.60 -15.02
N GLN A 186 7.95 13.62 -15.37
CA GLN A 186 7.55 14.63 -16.35
C GLN A 186 7.28 13.90 -17.68
N ALA A 187 6.00 13.79 -18.05
CA ALA A 187 5.61 13.47 -19.42
C ALA A 187 6.02 14.65 -20.29
N ASN A 188 6.92 14.41 -21.25
CA ASN A 188 7.20 15.37 -22.32
C ASN A 188 6.02 15.44 -23.29
#